data_AF-A0A3L8P7Z4-F1
#
_entry.id   AF-A0A3L8P7Z4-F1
#
_cell.length_a   1.000
_cell.length_b   1.000
_cell.length_c   1.000
_cell.angle_alpha   90.00
_cell.angle_beta   90.00
_cell.angle_gamma   90.00
#
_symmetry.space_group_name_H-M   'P 1'
#
loop_
_entity.id
_entity.type
_entity.pdbx_description
1 polymer ?
#
loop_
_entity_poly.entity_id
_entity_poly.type
_entity_poly.pdbx_seq_one_letter_code
_entity_poly.pdbx_strand_id
1 'polypeptide(L)'
;MRSALLTGGVATVATGISVSGGVLSTASPTAAPAVAGDLVDANPSHVSHNAAHAATALSDRSSGVSRSSGDRRAEADRLKQAALSNAGGVARTSVEKINSEDPRELARALMPEYGLKTSEFGCLDRIWTQESKWNVHADNPSSSAYGIPQALPGSKMASAGPDWANSAETQIRWGLGYIQQRYGSACSAWGFKAGHGWY
;
A
#
# COMPACT_ATOMS: atom_id res chain seq x y z
N MET A 1 -38.19 18.83 -38.20
CA MET A 1 -37.55 17.61 -38.77
C MET A 1 -36.58 17.06 -37.74
N ARG A 2 -36.81 15.80 -37.34
CA ARG A 2 -35.89 14.77 -36.78
C ARG A 2 -35.10 15.05 -35.48
N SER A 3 -35.55 14.35 -34.44
CA SER A 3 -34.88 13.93 -33.21
C SER A 3 -33.56 13.17 -33.45
N ALA A 4 -32.66 13.20 -32.46
CA ALA A 4 -31.86 12.04 -32.05
C ALA A 4 -31.29 12.23 -30.64
N LEU A 5 -31.95 11.62 -29.65
CA LEU A 5 -31.35 11.21 -28.38
C LEU A 5 -30.40 10.05 -28.67
N LEU A 6 -29.17 10.10 -28.16
CA LEU A 6 -28.26 8.95 -28.09
C LEU A 6 -27.73 8.83 -26.66
N THR A 7 -28.49 8.08 -25.88
CA THR A 7 -28.05 7.33 -24.71
C THR A 7 -27.03 6.27 -25.15
N GLY A 8 -25.84 6.28 -24.54
CA GLY A 8 -24.84 5.22 -24.67
C GLY A 8 -24.32 4.84 -23.29
N GLY A 9 -24.47 3.58 -22.91
CA GLY A 9 -24.16 3.05 -21.58
C GLY A 9 -22.90 2.18 -21.51
N VAL A 10 -22.47 2.00 -20.25
CA VAL A 10 -21.82 0.85 -19.58
C VAL A 10 -20.47 0.34 -20.09
N ALA A 11 -19.49 0.31 -19.16
CA ALA A 11 -18.67 -0.88 -18.88
C ALA A 11 -18.01 -0.76 -17.49
N THR A 12 -18.60 -1.40 -16.47
CA THR A 12 -17.98 -1.58 -15.16
C THR A 12 -17.27 -2.92 -15.16
N VAL A 13 -15.93 -2.94 -15.10
CA VAL A 13 -15.17 -4.18 -14.93
C VAL A 13 -14.97 -4.41 -13.44
N ALA A 14 -15.72 -5.36 -12.88
CA ALA A 14 -15.54 -5.86 -11.52
C ALA A 14 -14.65 -7.11 -11.56
N THR A 15 -13.37 -6.99 -11.25
CA THR A 15 -12.50 -8.13 -10.98
C THR A 15 -12.70 -8.56 -9.53
N GLY A 16 -13.70 -9.40 -9.28
CA GLY A 16 -13.88 -10.06 -7.99
C GLY A 16 -12.93 -11.26 -7.88
N ILE A 17 -12.03 -11.25 -6.90
CA ILE A 17 -11.31 -12.44 -6.45
C ILE A 17 -12.03 -12.93 -5.21
N SER A 18 -12.76 -14.04 -5.34
CA SER A 18 -13.36 -14.75 -4.20
C SER A 18 -12.31 -15.67 -3.58
N VAL A 19 -11.89 -15.37 -2.36
CA VAL A 19 -11.05 -16.26 -1.56
C VAL A 19 -11.97 -17.08 -0.65
N SER A 20 -12.23 -18.33 -1.02
CA SER A 20 -12.91 -19.30 -0.18
C SER A 20 -11.92 -19.80 0.88
N GLY A 21 -11.83 -19.09 2.00
CA GLY A 21 -11.14 -19.53 3.20
C GLY A 21 -11.91 -20.67 3.85
N GLY A 22 -11.32 -21.87 3.82
CA GLY A 22 -11.87 -23.07 4.43
C GLY A 22 -12.07 -22.93 5.94
N VAL A 23 -13.07 -23.66 6.41
CA VAL A 23 -13.53 -23.77 7.78
C VAL A 23 -12.43 -24.29 8.72
N LEU A 24 -12.12 -23.53 9.77
CA LEU A 24 -11.52 -24.05 11.00
C LEU A 24 -12.58 -23.92 12.09
N SER A 25 -13.42 -24.95 12.16
CA SER A 25 -14.38 -25.13 13.23
C SER A 25 -13.63 -25.79 14.40
N THR A 26 -13.33 -25.02 15.44
CA THR A 26 -12.88 -25.52 16.74
C THR A 26 -13.86 -25.06 17.81
N ALA A 27 -14.87 -25.88 18.09
CA ALA A 27 -15.59 -25.86 19.36
C ALA A 27 -16.24 -27.23 19.59
N SER A 28 -15.90 -27.82 20.74
CA SER A 28 -16.31 -29.12 21.28
C SER A 28 -17.84 -29.26 21.49
N PRO A 29 -18.36 -30.47 21.75
CA PRO A 29 -19.76 -30.83 21.53
C PRO A 29 -20.66 -30.53 22.74
N THR A 30 -21.93 -30.24 22.49
CA THR A 30 -22.99 -30.42 23.50
C THR A 30 -24.35 -30.67 22.85
N ALA A 31 -25.03 -31.71 23.36
CA ALA A 31 -26.46 -32.04 23.28
C ALA A 31 -27.03 -32.71 21.99
N ALA A 32 -27.54 -33.92 22.22
CA ALA A 32 -28.22 -34.90 21.34
C ALA A 32 -29.69 -34.50 20.99
N PRO A 33 -30.57 -35.38 20.44
CA PRO A 33 -30.42 -36.71 19.85
C PRO A 33 -31.06 -36.88 18.44
N ALA A 34 -30.66 -37.90 17.69
CA ALA A 34 -31.46 -38.42 16.58
C ALA A 34 -31.41 -39.95 16.60
N VAL A 35 -32.61 -40.54 16.66
CA VAL A 35 -32.87 -41.97 16.73
C VAL A 35 -32.66 -42.63 15.37
N ALA A 36 -31.93 -43.74 15.36
CA ALA A 36 -32.05 -44.78 14.34
C ALA A 36 -31.55 -46.09 14.96
N GLY A 37 -32.49 -47.00 15.24
CA GLY A 37 -32.16 -48.43 15.37
C GLY A 37 -32.00 -49.04 13.99
N ASP A 38 -31.13 -50.04 13.84
CA ASP A 38 -31.54 -51.46 13.79
C ASP A 38 -30.30 -52.39 13.65
N LEU A 39 -30.23 -53.29 14.63
CA LEU A 39 -29.69 -54.66 14.76
C LEU A 39 -28.70 -55.32 13.76
N VAL A 40 -27.72 -55.99 14.38
CA VAL A 40 -27.20 -57.38 14.17
C VAL A 40 -25.75 -57.62 13.66
N ASP A 41 -24.92 -58.07 14.63
CA ASP A 41 -24.04 -59.26 14.71
C ASP A 41 -22.90 -59.60 13.69
N ALA A 42 -21.68 -59.60 14.27
CA ALA A 42 -20.46 -60.41 14.11
C ALA A 42 -19.96 -61.02 12.75
N ASN A 43 -18.67 -60.78 12.42
CA ASN A 43 -17.63 -61.84 12.26
C ASN A 43 -16.18 -61.25 12.09
N PRO A 44 -15.17 -61.61 12.91
CA PRO A 44 -13.83 -60.98 12.91
C PRO A 44 -12.77 -61.74 12.09
N SER A 45 -13.06 -62.21 10.87
CA SER A 45 -12.13 -63.09 10.12
C SER A 45 -11.46 -62.49 8.87
N HIS A 46 -11.69 -61.22 8.51
CA HIS A 46 -11.15 -60.65 7.25
C HIS A 46 -10.03 -59.61 7.42
N VAL A 47 -9.38 -59.54 8.58
CA VAL A 47 -8.34 -58.51 8.84
C VAL A 47 -6.95 -58.88 8.29
N SER A 48 -6.72 -60.12 7.86
CA SER A 48 -5.34 -60.60 7.65
C SER A 48 -4.77 -60.46 6.22
N HIS A 49 -5.47 -59.87 5.24
CA HIS A 49 -4.99 -59.82 3.84
C HIS A 49 -4.85 -58.39 3.26
N ASN A 50 -5.14 -57.34 4.03
CA ASN A 50 -5.04 -55.95 3.54
C ASN A 50 -3.80 -55.19 4.05
N ALA A 51 -3.09 -55.70 5.05
CA ALA A 51 -1.91 -55.01 5.60
C ALA A 51 -0.70 -55.00 4.64
N ALA A 52 -0.57 -56.03 3.79
CA ALA A 52 0.56 -56.14 2.85
C ALA A 52 0.44 -55.20 1.64
N HIS A 53 -0.77 -54.83 1.21
CA HIS A 53 -0.98 -53.92 0.08
C HIS A 53 -0.90 -52.43 0.47
N ALA A 54 -1.16 -52.10 1.74
CA ALA A 54 -1.07 -50.73 2.24
C ALA A 54 0.39 -50.23 2.35
N ALA A 55 1.35 -51.11 2.67
CA ALA A 55 2.76 -50.76 2.79
C ALA A 55 3.41 -50.46 1.41
N THR A 56 3.05 -51.22 0.37
CA THR A 56 3.57 -51.00 -0.99
C THR A 56 3.00 -49.72 -1.62
N ALA A 57 1.73 -49.40 -1.37
CA ALA A 57 1.10 -48.17 -1.91
C ALA A 57 1.65 -46.86 -1.29
N LEU A 58 2.22 -46.93 -0.09
CA LEU A 58 2.85 -45.78 0.58
C LEU A 58 4.28 -45.52 0.08
N SER A 59 5.02 -46.56 -0.34
CA SER A 59 6.34 -46.41 -0.97
C SER A 59 6.27 -45.81 -2.37
N ASP A 60 5.26 -46.17 -3.16
CA ASP A 60 5.05 -45.58 -4.49
C ASP A 60 4.58 -44.11 -4.42
N ARG A 61 3.73 -43.75 -3.44
CA ARG A 61 3.29 -42.36 -3.25
C ARG A 61 4.37 -41.43 -2.67
N SER A 62 5.35 -41.97 -1.96
CA SER A 62 6.46 -41.18 -1.40
C SER A 62 7.55 -40.89 -2.43
N SER A 63 7.55 -41.62 -3.56
CA SER A 63 8.54 -41.45 -4.63
C SER A 63 8.08 -40.49 -5.73
N GLY A 64 6.77 -40.18 -5.81
CA GLY A 64 6.19 -39.23 -6.77
C GLY A 64 6.04 -37.78 -6.27
N VAL A 65 6.19 -37.53 -4.97
CA VAL A 65 6.04 -36.19 -4.36
C VAL A 65 7.28 -35.83 -3.56
N SER A 66 8.44 -35.88 -4.20
CA SER A 66 9.68 -35.30 -3.67
C SER A 66 10.69 -35.15 -4.79
N ARG A 67 10.65 -33.99 -5.46
CA ARG A 67 11.75 -33.29 -6.19
C ARG A 67 11.18 -32.36 -7.27
N SER A 68 10.49 -31.30 -6.85
CA SER A 68 10.32 -30.10 -7.69
C SER A 68 10.29 -28.81 -6.84
N SER A 69 10.94 -28.84 -5.67
CA SER A 69 11.08 -27.67 -4.79
C SER A 69 12.48 -27.03 -4.84
N GLY A 70 13.43 -27.64 -5.57
CA GLY A 70 14.79 -27.11 -5.74
C GLY A 70 14.93 -26.20 -6.96
N ASP A 71 14.43 -26.64 -8.13
CA ASP A 71 14.68 -25.91 -9.38
C ASP A 71 13.74 -24.75 -9.65
N ARG A 72 12.45 -24.83 -9.27
CA ARG A 72 11.52 -23.74 -9.60
C ARG A 72 11.75 -22.45 -8.81
N ARG A 73 12.28 -22.54 -7.58
CA ARG A 73 12.74 -21.35 -6.85
C ARG A 73 14.03 -20.82 -7.46
N ALA A 74 15.02 -21.68 -7.68
CA ALA A 74 16.28 -21.27 -8.29
C ALA A 74 16.09 -20.67 -9.69
N GLU A 75 15.17 -21.21 -10.48
CA GLU A 75 14.83 -20.71 -11.81
C GLU A 75 13.97 -19.44 -11.74
N ALA A 76 12.99 -19.35 -10.82
CA ALA A 76 12.26 -18.10 -10.60
C ALA A 76 13.18 -16.98 -10.08
N ASP A 77 14.16 -17.32 -9.25
CA ASP A 77 15.18 -16.40 -8.73
C ASP A 77 16.13 -16.00 -9.86
N ARG A 78 16.59 -16.93 -10.70
CA ARG A 78 17.41 -16.61 -11.89
C ARG A 78 16.66 -15.76 -12.91
N LEU A 79 15.37 -16.01 -13.14
CA LEU A 79 14.53 -15.22 -14.04
C LEU A 79 14.26 -13.82 -13.47
N LYS A 80 14.08 -13.71 -12.15
CA LYS A 80 13.94 -12.42 -11.47
C LYS A 80 15.26 -11.64 -11.47
N GLN A 81 16.39 -12.32 -11.25
CA GLN A 81 17.73 -11.76 -11.37
C GLN A 81 18.02 -11.33 -12.81
N ALA A 82 17.65 -12.12 -13.81
CA ALA A 82 17.81 -11.80 -15.22
C ALA A 82 16.90 -10.64 -15.65
N ALA A 83 15.67 -10.56 -15.13
CA ALA A 83 14.77 -9.43 -15.38
C ALA A 83 15.27 -8.12 -14.75
N LEU A 84 15.91 -8.20 -13.58
CA LEU A 84 16.56 -7.05 -12.93
C LEU A 84 17.86 -6.64 -13.66
N SER A 85 18.63 -7.60 -14.17
CA SER A 85 19.88 -7.35 -14.92
C SER A 85 19.66 -6.92 -16.37
N ASN A 86 18.51 -7.27 -16.96
CA ASN A 86 18.13 -6.89 -18.34
C ASN A 86 17.25 -5.63 -18.38
N ALA A 87 16.93 -5.04 -17.23
CA ALA A 87 16.43 -3.67 -17.16
C ALA A 87 17.59 -2.69 -17.44
N GLY A 88 18.14 -2.76 -18.67
CA GLY A 88 19.07 -1.79 -19.24
C GLY A 88 18.39 -0.48 -19.66
N GLY A 89 17.18 -0.21 -19.16
CA GLY A 89 16.74 1.16 -19.00
C GLY A 89 17.39 1.65 -17.72
N VAL A 90 18.18 2.72 -17.80
CA VAL A 90 18.63 3.46 -16.62
C VAL A 90 17.38 3.70 -15.77
N ALA A 91 17.20 2.89 -14.73
CA ALA A 91 16.38 3.29 -13.61
C ALA A 91 17.14 4.51 -13.13
N ARG A 92 16.70 5.69 -13.55
CA ARG A 92 17.08 6.93 -12.90
C ARG A 92 16.52 6.78 -11.51
N THR A 93 17.26 6.13 -10.62
CA THR A 93 17.33 6.51 -9.24
C THR A 93 17.91 7.92 -9.28
N SER A 94 17.12 8.91 -9.67
CA SER A 94 17.36 10.30 -9.29
C SER A 94 17.01 10.42 -7.80
N VAL A 95 17.64 9.55 -7.01
CA VAL A 95 18.28 9.87 -5.73
C VAL A 95 19.64 10.51 -6.03
N GLU A 96 19.92 10.95 -7.27
CA GLU A 96 20.52 12.27 -7.43
C GLU A 96 19.62 13.23 -6.67
N LYS A 97 19.96 13.40 -5.39
CA LYS A 97 19.58 14.47 -4.48
C LYS A 97 18.78 15.49 -5.28
N ILE A 98 17.45 15.52 -5.11
CA ILE A 98 16.60 16.53 -5.72
C ILE A 98 17.01 17.87 -5.09
N ASN A 99 18.19 18.35 -5.49
CA ASN A 99 18.67 19.71 -5.38
C ASN A 99 17.98 20.46 -6.50
N SER A 100 16.66 20.38 -6.54
CA SER A 100 15.97 21.47 -7.19
C SER A 100 16.34 22.70 -6.36
N GLU A 101 17.11 23.61 -6.94
CA GLU A 101 17.36 24.93 -6.34
C GLU A 101 16.02 25.62 -6.03
N ASP A 102 14.95 25.26 -6.77
CA ASP A 102 13.59 25.67 -6.50
C ASP A 102 12.83 24.66 -5.59
N PRO A 103 12.50 25.00 -4.34
CA PRO A 103 11.72 24.12 -3.46
C PRO A 103 10.33 23.78 -4.01
N ARG A 104 9.77 24.56 -4.94
CA ARG A 104 8.48 24.28 -5.59
C ARG A 104 8.51 23.02 -6.43
N GLU A 105 9.57 22.80 -7.20
CA GLU A 105 9.70 21.62 -8.04
C GLU A 105 9.94 20.37 -7.20
N LEU A 106 10.74 20.47 -6.14
CA LEU A 106 10.90 19.40 -5.16
C LEU A 106 9.54 19.01 -4.54
N ALA A 107 8.75 19.99 -4.11
CA ALA A 107 7.42 19.71 -3.57
C ALA A 107 6.51 19.01 -4.58
N ARG A 108 6.47 19.48 -5.83
CA ARG A 108 5.67 18.88 -6.90
C ARG A 108 6.08 17.43 -7.17
N ALA A 109 7.38 17.15 -7.15
CA ALA A 109 7.92 15.80 -7.33
C ALA A 109 7.56 14.88 -6.16
N LEU A 110 7.54 15.40 -4.93
CA LEU A 110 7.22 14.63 -3.72
C LEU A 110 5.72 14.42 -3.47
N MET A 111 4.83 15.27 -3.99
CA MET A 111 3.38 15.18 -3.77
C MET A 111 2.79 13.76 -3.95
N PRO A 112 3.11 13.01 -5.04
CA PRO A 112 2.60 11.66 -5.23
C PRO A 112 3.02 10.66 -4.14
N GLU A 113 4.19 10.83 -3.51
CA GLU A 113 4.63 9.96 -2.41
C GLU A 113 3.69 10.03 -1.20
N TYR A 114 2.96 11.13 -1.06
CA TYR A 114 1.97 11.36 0.00
C TYR A 114 0.52 11.19 -0.50
N GLY A 115 0.31 10.66 -1.71
CA GLY A 115 -1.02 10.52 -2.29
C GLY A 115 -1.68 11.85 -2.67
N LEU A 116 -0.93 12.95 -2.70
CA LEU A 116 -1.41 14.25 -3.17
C LEU A 116 -1.22 14.34 -4.68
N LYS A 117 -2.23 14.87 -5.38
CA LYS A 117 -2.20 14.97 -6.85
C LYS A 117 -1.36 16.16 -7.28
N THR A 118 -0.43 15.96 -8.21
CA THR A 118 0.36 17.06 -8.80
C THR A 118 -0.49 18.12 -9.48
N SER A 119 -1.68 17.78 -9.98
CA SER A 119 -2.66 18.74 -10.51
C SER A 119 -3.16 19.74 -9.46
N GLU A 120 -3.05 19.42 -8.16
CA GLU A 120 -3.41 20.30 -7.05
C GLU A 120 -2.25 21.18 -6.57
N PHE A 121 -1.09 21.13 -7.23
CA PHE A 121 0.09 21.90 -6.85
C PHE A 121 -0.21 23.40 -6.72
N GLY A 122 -1.09 23.97 -7.55
CA GLY A 122 -1.48 25.37 -7.44
C GLY A 122 -2.16 25.73 -6.10
N CYS A 123 -2.85 24.78 -5.47
CA CYS A 123 -3.42 24.97 -4.12
C CYS A 123 -2.31 24.98 -3.06
N LEU A 124 -1.38 24.01 -3.14
CA LEU A 124 -0.20 23.96 -2.27
C LEU A 124 0.64 25.23 -2.37
N ASP A 125 0.90 25.67 -3.60
CA ASP A 125 1.70 26.86 -3.90
C ASP A 125 1.14 28.11 -3.25
N ARG A 126 -0.19 28.30 -3.30
CA ARG A 126 -0.84 29.44 -2.62
C ARG A 126 -0.69 29.37 -1.11
N ILE A 127 -0.84 28.18 -0.50
CA ILE A 127 -0.66 28.00 0.93
C ILE A 127 0.75 28.44 1.32
N TRP A 128 1.78 27.77 0.80
CA TRP A 128 3.16 28.00 1.23
C TRP A 128 3.75 29.33 0.74
N THR A 129 3.25 29.88 -0.37
CA THR A 129 3.60 31.26 -0.77
C THR A 129 3.12 32.27 0.28
N GLN A 130 1.93 32.09 0.83
CA GLN A 130 1.41 32.96 1.89
C GLN A 130 2.09 32.71 3.24
N GLU A 131 2.42 31.45 3.56
CA GLU A 131 3.09 31.11 4.82
C GLU A 131 4.49 31.72 4.89
N SER A 132 5.29 31.58 3.84
CA SER A 132 6.73 31.83 3.91
C SER A 132 7.35 32.38 2.64
N LYS A 133 6.56 32.54 1.57
CA LYS A 133 7.07 32.75 0.21
C LYS A 133 8.10 31.68 -0.19
N TRP A 134 7.92 30.45 0.29
CA TRP A 134 8.83 29.32 0.09
C TRP A 134 10.24 29.50 0.71
N ASN A 135 10.41 30.42 1.66
CA ASN A 135 11.68 30.60 2.36
C ASN A 135 11.89 29.51 3.43
N VAL A 136 12.94 28.70 3.27
CA VAL A 136 13.38 27.63 4.20
C VAL A 136 13.67 28.17 5.60
N HIS A 137 14.09 29.43 5.69
CA HIS A 137 14.43 30.11 6.94
C HIS A 137 13.40 31.16 7.34
N ALA A 138 12.16 31.08 6.85
CA ALA A 138 11.08 31.96 7.31
C ALA A 138 10.83 31.74 8.79
N ASP A 139 11.24 32.70 9.61
CA ASP A 139 11.01 32.72 11.05
C ASP A 139 9.96 33.77 11.39
N ASN A 140 8.98 33.40 12.22
CA ASN A 140 8.02 34.35 12.76
C ASN A 140 8.26 34.51 14.27
N PRO A 141 9.00 35.53 14.71
CA PRO A 141 9.45 35.66 16.11
C PRO A 141 8.34 35.91 17.13
N SER A 142 7.15 36.32 16.66
CA SER A 142 5.96 36.46 17.51
C SER A 142 5.26 35.12 17.80
N SER A 143 5.67 34.07 17.09
CA SER A 143 5.21 32.69 17.25
C SER A 143 6.43 31.76 17.26
N SER A 144 6.23 30.44 17.34
CA SER A 144 7.31 29.47 17.10
C SER A 144 7.21 28.84 15.70
N ALA A 145 6.52 29.52 14.78
CA ALA A 145 6.34 29.07 13.40
C ALA A 145 7.62 29.23 12.59
N TYR A 146 8.01 28.18 11.86
CA TYR A 146 9.27 28.15 11.12
C TYR A 146 9.17 27.46 9.76
N GLY A 147 9.96 27.95 8.81
CA GLY A 147 10.24 27.33 7.52
C GLY A 147 9.11 27.45 6.49
N ILE A 148 9.25 26.69 5.40
CA ILE A 148 8.31 26.67 4.28
C ILE A 148 6.85 26.48 4.73
N PRO A 149 6.52 25.46 5.54
CA PRO A 149 5.14 25.20 5.94
C PRO A 149 4.69 26.01 7.18
N GLN A 150 5.56 26.86 7.74
CA GLN A 150 5.32 27.58 9.00
C GLN A 150 4.85 26.64 10.13
N ALA A 151 5.62 25.58 10.39
CA ALA A 151 5.28 24.57 11.40
C ALA A 151 5.33 25.15 12.82
N LEU A 152 4.31 24.88 13.65
CA LEU A 152 4.19 25.41 15.02
C LEU A 152 4.21 24.30 16.10
N PRO A 153 5.29 24.15 16.90
CA PRO A 153 6.61 24.76 16.72
C PRO A 153 7.39 24.11 15.56
N GLY A 154 8.39 24.83 15.03
CA GLY A 154 9.25 24.37 13.94
C GLY A 154 9.90 23.00 14.19
N SER A 155 10.26 22.71 15.44
CA SER A 155 10.89 21.46 15.88
C SER A 155 10.08 20.20 15.58
N LYS A 156 8.78 20.31 15.31
CA LYS A 156 7.96 19.17 14.85
C LYS A 156 8.47 18.58 13.54
N MET A 157 9.16 19.37 12.71
CA MET A 157 9.74 18.90 11.45
C MET A 157 10.90 17.91 11.66
N ALA A 158 11.44 17.79 12.88
CA ALA A 158 12.45 16.79 13.22
C ALA A 158 11.99 15.34 12.96
N SER A 159 10.67 15.08 12.96
CA SER A 159 10.14 13.76 12.63
C SER A 159 10.34 13.36 11.16
N ALA A 160 10.60 14.33 10.27
CA ALA A 160 10.91 14.09 8.86
C ALA A 160 12.42 14.09 8.56
N GLY A 161 13.26 14.49 9.52
CA GLY A 161 14.72 14.50 9.38
C GLY A 161 15.43 15.39 10.40
N PRO A 162 16.68 15.06 10.78
CA PRO A 162 17.42 15.82 11.81
C PRO A 162 17.80 17.24 11.38
N ASP A 163 18.06 17.50 10.10
CA ASP A 163 18.42 18.81 9.54
C ASP A 163 17.19 19.68 9.15
N TRP A 164 16.08 19.52 9.86
CA TRP A 164 14.81 20.16 9.52
C TRP A 164 14.86 21.68 9.40
N ALA A 165 15.73 22.35 10.15
CA ALA A 165 15.84 23.81 10.14
C ALA A 165 16.45 24.34 8.83
N ASN A 166 17.30 23.56 8.17
CA ASN A 166 18.08 24.02 7.02
C ASN A 166 17.83 23.25 5.73
N SER A 167 16.96 22.24 5.76
CA SER A 167 16.66 21.36 4.64
C SER A 167 15.27 21.63 4.09
N ALA A 168 15.18 22.21 2.88
CA ALA A 168 13.92 22.37 2.16
C ALA A 168 13.20 21.02 1.99
N GLU A 169 13.95 19.96 1.68
CA GLU A 169 13.38 18.61 1.53
C GLU A 169 12.71 18.15 2.82
N THR A 170 13.37 18.29 3.97
CA THR A 170 12.80 17.86 5.26
C THR A 170 11.53 18.65 5.58
N GLN A 171 11.54 19.97 5.37
CA GLN A 171 10.37 20.81 5.61
C GLN A 171 9.19 20.47 4.68
N ILE A 172 9.48 20.23 3.39
CA ILE A 172 8.48 19.84 2.39
C ILE A 172 7.89 18.48 2.73
N ARG A 173 8.72 17.47 3.04
CA ARG A 173 8.27 16.14 3.45
C ARG A 173 7.35 16.20 4.66
N TRP A 174 7.72 16.97 5.67
CA TRP A 174 6.87 17.17 6.85
C TRP A 174 5.55 17.87 6.48
N GLY A 175 5.61 18.95 5.70
CA GLY A 175 4.43 19.73 5.31
C GLY A 175 3.45 18.95 4.44
N LEU A 176 3.94 18.17 3.46
CA LEU A 176 3.11 17.30 2.62
C LEU A 176 2.42 16.22 3.47
N GLY A 177 3.17 15.59 4.39
CA GLY A 177 2.61 14.62 5.34
C GLY A 177 1.52 15.24 6.21
N TYR A 178 1.74 16.45 6.74
CA TYR A 178 0.73 17.16 7.53
C TYR A 178 -0.54 17.45 6.72
N ILE A 179 -0.39 17.95 5.48
CA ILE A 179 -1.53 18.25 4.60
C ILE A 179 -2.34 16.98 4.31
N GLN A 180 -1.66 15.89 3.96
CA GLN A 180 -2.28 14.59 3.73
C GLN A 180 -3.07 14.13 4.95
N GLN A 181 -2.44 14.16 6.13
CA GLN A 181 -3.03 13.60 7.34
C GLN A 181 -4.21 14.42 7.85
N ARG A 182 -4.17 15.75 7.69
CA ARG A 182 -5.18 16.67 8.23
C ARG A 182 -6.34 16.97 7.27
N TYR A 183 -6.04 17.03 5.97
CA TYR A 183 -6.98 17.53 4.95
C TYR A 183 -7.21 16.53 3.79
N GLY A 184 -6.38 15.51 3.65
CA GLY A 184 -6.47 14.50 2.59
C GLY A 184 -6.06 14.97 1.19
N SER A 185 -6.21 16.27 0.87
CA SER A 185 -5.81 16.86 -0.42
C SER A 185 -5.26 18.28 -0.23
N ALA A 186 -4.45 18.74 -1.19
CA ALA A 186 -3.86 20.08 -1.12
C ALA A 186 -4.93 21.16 -1.35
N CYS A 187 -5.92 20.89 -2.21
CA CYS A 187 -7.01 21.83 -2.43
C CYS A 187 -8.04 21.86 -1.29
N SER A 188 -8.25 20.76 -0.57
CA SER A 188 -9.03 20.76 0.68
C SER A 188 -8.35 21.63 1.75
N ALA A 189 -7.02 21.53 1.88
CA ALA A 189 -6.25 22.38 2.80
C ALA A 189 -6.35 23.86 2.42
N TRP A 190 -6.22 24.18 1.13
CA TRP A 190 -6.38 25.55 0.64
C TRP A 190 -7.79 26.08 0.87
N GLY A 191 -8.82 25.29 0.57
CA GLY A 191 -10.22 25.67 0.78
C GLY A 191 -10.52 25.95 2.24
N PHE A 192 -9.99 25.13 3.16
CA PHE A 192 -10.04 25.39 4.59
C PHE A 192 -9.37 26.73 4.94
N LYS A 193 -8.13 26.96 4.48
CA LYS A 193 -7.41 28.21 4.75
C LYS A 193 -8.16 29.46 4.24
N ALA A 194 -8.63 29.41 3.00
CA ALA A 194 -9.37 30.49 2.34
C ALA A 194 -10.70 30.81 3.04
N GLY A 195 -11.44 29.79 3.49
CA GLY A 195 -12.74 29.96 4.15
C GLY A 195 -12.68 30.57 5.55
N HIS A 196 -11.51 30.53 6.21
CA HIS A 196 -11.33 31.08 7.55
C HIS A 196 -10.86 32.55 7.59
N GLY A 197 -10.87 33.24 6.44
CA GLY A 197 -10.78 34.71 6.38
C GLY A 197 -9.40 35.31 6.63
N TRP A 198 -8.33 34.54 6.46
CA TRP A 198 -6.96 35.05 6.52
C TRP A 198 -6.57 35.56 5.12
N TYR A 199 -6.88 36.83 4.87
CA TYR A 199 -6.45 37.58 3.69
C TYR A 199 -5.76 38.87 4.13
#